data_AF-A0A8K0NVQ5-F1
#
_entry.id   AF-A0A8K0NVQ5-F1
#
_cell.length_a   1.000
_cell.length_b   1.000
_cell.length_c   1.000
_cell.angle_alpha   90.00
_cell.angle_beta   90.00
_cell.angle_gamma   90.00
#
_symmetry.space_group_name_H-M   'P 1'
#
loop_
_entity.id
_entity.type
_entity.pdbx_description
1 polymer ?
#
loop_
_entity_poly.entity_id
_entity_poly.type
_entity_poly.pdbx_seq_one_letter_code
_entity_poly.pdbx_strand_id
1 'polypeptide(L)'
;MLIMGNYENFEKIKTEKLKNQQREYEAQQQHRAHVQEFIDRFRYNANRASSVQSKIKMLEKLPELKSVEKEVEVVLKFPDAENLSPPIMQLNEVTFGYSADKPIFSSVNLGATLDSRICIVSTFQR
;
A
#
# COMPACT_ATOMS: atom_id res chain seq x y z
N MET A 1 6.45 -11.02 0.73
CA MET A 1 7.18 -11.18 2.01
C MET A 1 6.16 -10.97 3.13
N LEU A 2 5.66 -12.03 3.76
CA LEU A 2 4.69 -11.90 4.85
C LEU A 2 5.48 -11.68 6.15
N ILE A 3 5.26 -10.53 6.80
CA ILE A 3 5.84 -10.22 8.09
C ILE A 3 4.87 -10.75 9.15
N MET A 4 5.30 -11.71 9.97
CA MET A 4 4.51 -12.20 11.09
C MET A 4 4.64 -11.23 12.28
N GLY A 5 3.52 -10.69 12.75
CA GLY A 5 3.45 -9.79 13.90
C GLY A 5 2.34 -8.74 13.77
N ASN A 6 2.17 -7.94 14.84
CA ASN A 6 1.23 -6.81 14.85
C ASN A 6 1.66 -5.73 13.85
N TYR A 7 0.72 -4.88 13.42
CA TYR A 7 0.93 -3.81 12.44
C TYR A 7 2.17 -2.93 12.74
N GLU A 8 2.42 -2.62 14.01
CA GLU A 8 3.60 -1.84 14.43
C GLU A 8 4.94 -2.49 14.05
N ASN A 9 5.03 -3.81 14.09
CA ASN A 9 6.26 -4.53 13.72
C ASN A 9 6.47 -4.48 12.20
N PHE A 10 5.39 -4.59 11.43
CA PHE A 10 5.41 -4.41 9.99
C PHE A 10 5.92 -3.01 9.61
N GLU A 11 5.39 -1.97 10.27
CA GLU A 11 5.76 -0.58 9.99
C GLU A 11 7.24 -0.29 10.32
N LYS A 12 7.74 -0.78 11.45
CA LYS A 12 9.16 -0.66 11.82
C LYS A 12 10.07 -1.34 10.81
N ILE A 13 9.81 -2.60 10.47
CA ILE A 13 10.63 -3.37 9.52
C ILE A 13 10.60 -2.72 8.13
N LYS A 14 9.43 -2.23 7.71
CA LYS A 14 9.27 -1.51 6.44
C LYS A 14 10.12 -0.25 6.40
N THR A 15 10.06 0.56 7.46
CA THR A 15 10.80 1.82 7.57
C THR A 15 12.31 1.60 7.57
N GLU A 16 12.80 0.60 8.32
CA GLU A 16 14.21 0.25 8.35
C GLU A 16 14.71 -0.26 7.00
N LYS A 17 13.90 -1.08 6.30
CA LYS A 17 14.24 -1.54 4.96
C LYS A 17 14.34 -0.39 3.96
N LEU A 18 13.40 0.56 3.98
CA LEU A 18 13.43 1.75 3.14
C LEU A 18 14.66 2.62 3.44
N LYS A 19 14.99 2.83 4.72
CA LYS A 19 16.22 3.55 5.11
C LYS A 19 17.48 2.87 4.61
N ASN A 20 17.55 1.54 4.66
CA ASN A 20 18.72 0.80 4.15
C ASN A 20 18.85 0.96 2.64
N GLN A 21 17.76 0.79 1.90
CA GLN A 21 17.74 1.00 0.45
C GLN A 21 18.15 2.43 0.08
N GLN A 22 17.66 3.43 0.81
CA GLN A 22 18.03 4.83 0.59
C GLN A 22 19.52 5.09 0.84
N ARG A 23 20.08 4.54 1.93
CA ARG A 23 21.51 4.66 2.22
C ARG A 23 22.39 3.99 1.17
N GLU A 24 22.02 2.78 0.73
CA GLU A 24 22.73 2.07 -0.32
C GLU A 24 22.69 2.84 -1.65
N TYR A 25 21.54 3.42 -1.97
CA TYR A 25 21.36 4.29 -3.15
C TYR A 25 22.27 5.51 -3.10
N GLU A 26 22.27 6.24 -1.97
CA GLU A 26 23.12 7.42 -1.77
C GLU A 26 24.61 7.09 -1.84
N ALA A 27 25.03 5.97 -1.25
CA ALA A 27 26.42 5.52 -1.29
C ALA A 27 26.86 5.19 -2.73
N GLN A 28 26.01 4.52 -3.52
CA GLN A 28 26.30 4.24 -4.92
C GLN A 28 26.36 5.53 -5.75
N GLN A 29 25.49 6.50 -5.49
CA GLN A 29 25.52 7.80 -6.16
C GLN A 29 26.82 8.56 -5.89
N GLN A 30 27.22 8.64 -4.62
CA GLN A 30 28.48 9.30 -4.24
C GLN A 30 29.69 8.62 -4.88
N HIS A 31 29.70 7.28 -4.92
CA HIS A 31 30.79 6.54 -5.57
C HIS A 31 30.88 6.84 -7.08
N ARG A 32 29.74 6.84 -7.78
CA ARG A 32 29.67 7.20 -9.20
C ARG A 32 30.15 8.63 -9.44
N ALA A 33 29.68 9.58 -8.63
CA ALA A 33 30.09 10.98 -8.73
C ALA A 33 31.61 11.15 -8.52
N HIS A 34 32.18 10.48 -7.52
CA HIS A 34 33.62 10.54 -7.26
C HIS A 34 34.46 9.99 -8.41
N VAL A 35 34.05 8.86 -9.00
CA VAL A 35 34.72 8.29 -10.17
C VAL A 35 34.60 9.22 -11.37
N GLN A 36 33.43 9.84 -11.57
CA GLN A 36 33.19 10.79 -12.66
C GLN A 36 34.08 12.04 -12.53
N GLU A 37 34.18 12.63 -11.34
CA GLU A 37 35.08 13.77 -11.09
C GLU A 37 36.55 13.45 -11.39
N PHE A 38 37.00 12.23 -11.03
CA PHE A 38 38.35 11.78 -11.35
C PHE A 38 38.56 11.69 -12.86
N ILE A 39 37.58 11.13 -13.59
CA ILE A 39 37.62 11.03 -15.05
C ILE A 39 37.72 12.44 -15.63
N ASP A 40 36.84 13.36 -15.24
CA ASP A 40 36.78 14.71 -15.81
C ASP A 40 38.06 15.51 -15.53
N ARG A 41 38.62 15.39 -14.32
CA ARG A 41 39.85 16.10 -13.93
C ARG A 41 41.09 15.59 -14.67
N PHE A 42 41.17 14.29 -14.95
CA PHE A 42 42.38 13.68 -15.51
C PHE A 42 42.24 13.24 -16.97
N ARG A 43 41.09 13.47 -17.62
CA ARG A 43 40.80 13.09 -19.01
C ARG A 43 41.84 13.60 -20.01
N TYR A 44 42.36 14.80 -19.78
CA TYR A 44 43.34 15.46 -20.64
C TYR A 44 44.80 15.24 -20.21
N ASN A 45 45.05 14.49 -19.13
CA ASN A 45 46.39 14.23 -18.64
C ASN A 45 46.95 12.93 -19.25
N ALA A 46 47.89 13.07 -20.19
CA ALA A 46 48.51 11.95 -20.90
C ALA A 46 49.15 10.90 -19.96
N ASN A 47 49.74 11.32 -18.85
CA ASN A 47 50.38 10.42 -17.87
C ASN A 47 49.36 9.56 -17.09
N ARG A 48 48.08 9.95 -17.07
CA ARG A 48 47.00 9.22 -16.37
C ARG A 48 45.96 8.60 -17.28
N ALA A 49 46.17 8.65 -18.60
CA ALA A 49 45.22 8.16 -19.60
C ALA A 49 44.78 6.70 -19.36
N SER A 50 45.72 5.80 -19.03
CA SER A 50 45.41 4.40 -18.72
C SER A 50 44.49 4.23 -17.51
N SER A 51 44.73 5.00 -16.44
CA SER A 51 43.90 4.96 -15.22
C SER A 51 42.49 5.51 -15.47
N VAL A 52 42.38 6.58 -16.25
CA VAL A 52 41.09 7.17 -16.64
C VAL A 52 40.29 6.18 -17.51
N GLN A 53 40.92 5.56 -18.51
CA GLN A 53 40.27 4.56 -19.37
C GLN A 53 39.77 3.34 -18.58
N SER A 54 40.53 2.88 -17.58
CA SER A 54 40.08 1.81 -16.68
C SER A 54 38.83 2.22 -15.88
N LYS A 55 38.81 3.44 -15.34
CA LYS A 55 37.66 3.97 -14.59
C LYS A 55 36.42 4.22 -15.45
N ILE A 56 36.57 4.67 -16.70
CA ILE A 56 35.47 4.78 -17.67
C ILE A 56 34.82 3.41 -17.87
N LYS A 57 35.63 2.38 -18.18
CA LYS A 57 35.13 1.01 -18.34
C LYS A 57 34.49 0.45 -17.07
N MET A 58 35.01 0.81 -15.90
CA MET A 58 34.41 0.43 -14.62
C MET A 58 33.03 1.08 -14.45
N LEU A 59 32.90 2.38 -14.76
CA LEU A 59 31.65 3.12 -14.64
C LEU A 59 30.56 2.60 -15.59
N GLU A 60 30.93 2.24 -16.82
CA GLU A 60 30.04 1.63 -17.82
C GLU A 60 29.54 0.25 -17.41
N LYS A 61 30.34 -0.50 -16.64
CA LYS A 61 29.96 -1.83 -16.13
C LYS A 61 29.13 -1.79 -14.85
N LEU A 62 29.07 -0.65 -14.16
CA LEU A 62 28.28 -0.54 -12.93
C LEU A 62 26.78 -0.61 -13.27
N PRO A 63 26.01 -1.46 -12.58
CA PRO A 63 24.59 -1.64 -12.85
C PRO A 63 23.82 -0.34 -12.65
N GLU A 64 22.83 -0.08 -13.51
CA GLU A 64 22.02 1.13 -13.43
C GLU A 64 21.48 1.36 -12.02
N LEU A 65 21.59 2.62 -11.62
CA LEU A 65 21.22 3.04 -10.29
C LEU A 65 19.70 3.09 -10.19
N LYS A 66 19.10 2.06 -9.60
CA LYS A 66 17.65 1.99 -9.41
C LYS A 66 17.23 2.96 -8.32
N SER A 67 16.37 3.92 -8.65
CA SER A 67 15.71 4.75 -7.64
C SER A 67 14.94 3.88 -6.65
N VAL A 68 14.95 4.25 -5.37
CA VAL A 68 14.05 3.65 -4.39
C VAL A 68 12.61 3.96 -4.84
N GLU A 69 11.91 2.94 -5.35
CA GLU A 69 10.51 3.07 -5.72
C GLU A 69 9.71 3.42 -4.47
N LYS A 70 9.09 4.60 -4.47
CA LYS A 70 8.12 4.94 -3.43
C LYS A 70 6.91 4.05 -3.65
N GLU A 71 6.59 3.22 -2.66
CA GLU A 71 5.34 2.47 -2.68
C GLU A 71 4.16 3.44 -2.82
N VAL A 72 3.25 3.11 -3.73
CA VAL A 72 2.03 3.90 -3.95
C VAL A 72 1.17 3.78 -2.69
N GLU A 73 0.83 4.93 -2.09
CA GLU A 73 -0.17 4.96 -1.03
C GLU A 73 -1.52 4.53 -1.60
N VAL A 74 -2.06 3.44 -1.08
CA VAL A 74 -3.41 2.99 -1.42
C VAL A 74 -4.40 3.87 -0.65
N VAL A 75 -4.95 4.88 -1.32
CA VAL A 75 -6.01 5.71 -0.76
C VAL A 75 -7.35 5.03 -1.02
N LEU A 76 -7.96 4.50 0.04
CA LEU A 76 -9.35 4.05 -0.02
C LEU A 76 -10.26 5.28 -0.06
N LYS A 77 -10.85 5.55 -1.22
CA LYS A 77 -11.90 6.57 -1.36
C LYS A 77 -13.25 5.87 -1.48
N PHE A 78 -14.15 6.19 -0.56
CA PHE A 78 -15.55 5.86 -0.71
C PHE A 78 -16.24 7.01 -1.47
N PRO A 79 -17.16 6.73 -2.38
CA PRO A 79 -18.00 7.78 -2.95
C PRO A 79 -18.81 8.44 -1.84
N ASP A 80 -19.12 9.72 -2.02
CA ASP A 80 -20.05 10.41 -1.13
C ASP A 80 -21.41 9.71 -1.20
N ALA A 81 -21.93 9.31 -0.04
CA ALA A 81 -23.27 8.74 0.04
C ALA A 81 -24.30 9.86 -0.17
N GLU A 82 -25.24 9.66 -1.10
CA GLU A 82 -26.38 10.56 -1.22
C GLU A 82 -27.19 10.54 0.09
N ASN A 83 -27.66 11.72 0.52
CA ASN A 83 -28.49 11.83 1.71
C ASN A 83 -29.84 11.13 1.46
N LEU A 84 -30.02 9.94 2.04
CA LEU A 84 -31.29 9.24 2.04
C LEU A 84 -32.25 9.94 3.00
N SER A 85 -33.38 10.43 2.47
CA SER A 85 -34.44 10.99 3.31
C SER A 85 -35.14 9.87 4.09
N PRO A 86 -35.36 10.00 5.41
CA PRO A 86 -36.09 9.01 6.18
C PRO A 86 -37.53 8.82 5.64
N PRO A 87 -38.09 7.59 5.71
CA PRO A 87 -37.47 6.34 6.20
C PRO A 87 -36.60 5.66 5.14
N ILE A 88 -35.43 5.15 5.55
CA ILE A 88 -34.52 4.41 4.64
C ILE A 88 -35.15 3.07 4.23
N MET A 89 -35.81 2.43 5.19
CA MET A 89 -36.50 1.17 4.98
C MET A 89 -37.73 1.14 5.87
N GLN A 90 -38.87 0.77 5.30
CA GLN A 90 -40.08 0.49 6.04
C GLN A 90 -40.66 -0.82 5.54
N LEU A 91 -40.95 -1.71 6.47
CA LEU A 91 -41.57 -3.01 6.23
C LEU A 91 -42.87 -3.03 7.03
N ASN A 92 -43.98 -3.27 6.35
CA ASN A 92 -45.30 -3.33 6.98
C ASN A 92 -45.85 -4.75 6.86
N GLU A 93 -46.47 -5.22 7.94
CA GLU A 93 -47.19 -6.50 8.00
C GLU A 93 -46.34 -7.72 7.59
N VAL A 94 -45.04 -7.69 7.87
CA VAL A 94 -44.14 -8.78 7.48
C VAL A 94 -44.33 -9.98 8.37
N THR A 95 -44.30 -11.15 7.74
CA THR A 95 -44.36 -12.46 8.40
C THR A 95 -42.98 -13.12 8.33
N PHE A 96 -42.48 -13.55 9.48
CA PHE A 96 -41.20 -14.23 9.62
C PHE A 96 -41.44 -15.68 10.02
N GLY A 97 -40.83 -16.62 9.32
CA GLY A 97 -40.87 -18.04 9.64
C GLY A 97 -39.82 -18.79 8.83
N TYR A 98 -39.46 -19.99 9.29
CA TYR A 98 -38.54 -20.85 8.53
C TYR A 98 -39.26 -21.55 7.36
N SER A 99 -40.58 -21.70 7.44
CA SER A 99 -41.40 -22.30 6.40
C SER A 99 -42.75 -21.59 6.33
N ALA A 100 -43.39 -21.63 5.15
CA ALA A 100 -44.64 -20.93 4.90
C ALA A 100 -45.82 -21.45 5.76
N ASP A 101 -45.76 -22.71 6.17
CA ASP A 101 -46.75 -23.39 7.01
C ASP A 101 -46.59 -23.10 8.52
N LYS A 102 -45.45 -22.54 8.95
CA LYS A 102 -45.13 -22.27 10.36
C LYS A 102 -44.52 -20.88 10.56
N PRO A 103 -45.35 -19.82 10.51
CA PRO A 103 -44.90 -18.48 10.84
C PRO A 103 -44.52 -18.40 12.32
N ILE A 104 -43.38 -17.78 12.61
CA ILE A 104 -42.89 -17.48 13.96
C ILE A 104 -43.46 -16.14 14.43
N PHE A 105 -43.39 -15.12 13.55
CA PHE A 105 -43.98 -13.81 13.78
C PHE A 105 -44.87 -13.44 12.60
N SER A 106 -46.00 -12.78 12.87
CA SER A 106 -46.92 -12.27 11.85
C SER A 106 -47.23 -10.81 12.14
N SER A 107 -47.57 -10.06 11.08
CA SER A 107 -47.94 -8.64 11.15
C SER A 107 -46.88 -7.74 11.82
N VAL A 108 -45.60 -7.99 11.56
CA VAL A 108 -44.50 -7.19 12.11
C VAL A 108 -44.26 -5.95 11.27
N ASN A 109 -44.26 -4.79 11.92
CA ASN A 109 -43.89 -3.52 11.32
C ASN A 109 -42.47 -3.13 11.75
N LEU A 110 -41.56 -2.95 10.79
CA LEU A 110 -40.16 -2.59 11.01
C LEU A 110 -39.82 -1.31 10.25
N GLY A 111 -39.11 -0.38 10.90
CA GLY A 111 -38.55 0.81 10.27
C GLY A 111 -37.06 0.92 10.54
N ALA A 112 -36.31 1.38 9.54
CA ALA A 112 -34.90 1.75 9.66
C ALA A 112 -34.70 3.21 9.24
N THR A 113 -33.92 3.93 10.05
CA THR A 113 -33.51 5.32 9.85
C THR A 113 -31.98 5.40 9.77
N LEU A 114 -31.42 6.57 9.43
CA LEU A 114 -29.97 6.77 9.35
C LEU A 114 -29.25 6.47 10.67
N ASP A 115 -29.94 6.66 11.80
CA ASP A 115 -29.38 6.42 13.14
C ASP A 115 -29.63 4.99 13.66
N SER A 116 -30.33 4.15 12.89
CA SER A 116 -30.67 2.80 13.30
C SER A 116 -29.44 1.88 13.28
N ARG A 117 -29.15 1.24 14.41
CA ARG A 117 -28.13 0.20 14.52
C ARG A 117 -28.78 -1.17 14.37
N ILE A 118 -28.64 -1.80 13.21
CA ILE A 118 -29.24 -3.11 12.91
C ILE A 118 -28.16 -4.19 12.99
N CYS A 119 -28.46 -5.27 13.71
CA CYS A 119 -27.64 -6.48 13.75
C CYS A 119 -28.37 -7.59 13.00
N ILE A 120 -27.70 -8.24 12.06
CA ILE A 120 -28.21 -9.42 11.37
C ILE A 120 -27.49 -10.63 11.97
N VAL A 121 -28.26 -11.54 12.56
CA VAL A 121 -27.75 -12.80 13.12
C VAL A 121 -28.21 -13.93 12.22
N SER A 122 -27.27 -14.64 11.61
CA SER A 122 -27.52 -15.89 10.91
C SER A 122 -26.83 -17.02 11.65
N THR A 123 -27.54 -18.11 11.90
CA THR A 123 -26.93 -19.35 12.40
C THR A 123 -26.45 -20.17 11.21
N PHE A 124 -25.14 -20.41 11.12
CA PHE A 124 -24.59 -21.37 10.17
C PHE A 124 -24.76 -22.79 10.75
N GLN A 125 -25.75 -23.54 10.27
CA GLN A 125 -25.82 -24.97 10.54
C GLN A 125 -24.94 -25.72 9.54
N ARG A 126 -24.06 -26.58 10.07
CA ARG A 126 -23.09 -27.39 9.33
C ARG A 126 -23.71 -28.70 8.89
#